data_AF-A0A2H0T5C9-F1
#
_entry.id   AF-A0A2H0T5C9-F1
#
_cell.length_a   1.000
_cell.length_b   1.000
_cell.length_c   1.000
_cell.angle_alpha   90.00
_cell.angle_beta   90.00
_cell.angle_gamma   90.00
#
_symmetry.space_group_name_H-M   'P 1'
#
loop_
_entity.id
_entity.type
_entity.pdbx_description
1 polymer ?
#
loop_
_entity_poly.entity_id
_entity_poly.type
_entity_poly.pdbx_seq_one_letter_code
_entity_poly.pdbx_strand_id
1 'polypeptide(L)'
;MKCELCGCELILKNEKQYGTSGAECHISRHHFFPKRFLKLFDKKEIKKYFNIEDKNEKAVLCYDCHEEMIHNIVLTPQIIKKFGKKMKNKNIKERIVILYKQLLK
;
A
#
# COMPACT_ATOMS: atom_id res chain seq x y z
N MET A 1 1.34 14.30 -15.89
CA MET A 1 0.76 13.04 -15.35
C MET A 1 0.61 13.28 -13.87
N LYS A 2 -0.53 12.94 -13.26
CA LYS A 2 -0.83 13.39 -11.89
C LYS A 2 -0.76 12.25 -10.88
N CYS A 3 -0.37 12.57 -9.65
CA CYS A 3 -0.49 11.65 -8.51
C CYS A 3 -1.96 11.31 -8.29
N GLU A 4 -2.30 10.03 -8.20
CA GLU A 4 -3.68 9.58 -7.94
C GLU A 4 -4.18 9.94 -6.53
N LEU A 5 -3.28 10.21 -5.58
CA LEU A 5 -3.64 10.56 -4.19
C LEU A 5 -3.80 12.08 -3.97
N CYS A 6 -2.78 12.88 -4.31
CA CYS A 6 -2.78 14.32 -4.04
C CYS A 6 -3.00 15.21 -5.28
N GLY A 7 -2.97 14.64 -6.49
CA GLY A 7 -3.21 15.38 -7.73
C GLY A 7 -2.04 16.25 -8.25
N CYS A 8 -0.88 16.26 -7.59
CA CYS A 8 0.28 17.03 -8.05
C CYS A 8 0.77 16.54 -9.42
N GLU A 9 1.36 17.43 -10.21
CA GLU A 9 2.05 17.03 -11.44
C GLU A 9 3.30 16.23 -11.10
N LEU A 10 3.46 15.09 -11.77
CA LEU A 10 4.56 14.16 -11.56
C LEU A 10 5.68 14.43 -12.55
N ILE A 11 6.90 14.40 -12.03
CA ILE A 11 8.11 14.52 -12.83
C ILE A 11 8.62 13.12 -13.14
N LEU A 12 8.81 12.86 -14.44
CA LEU A 12 9.52 11.68 -14.95
C LEU A 12 11.03 11.97 -14.91
N LYS A 13 11.81 11.30 -14.06
CA LYS A 13 13.28 11.39 -14.13
C LYS A 13 13.98 10.09 -13.73
N ASN A 14 15.19 9.90 -14.28
CA ASN A 14 16.04 8.71 -14.15
C ASN A 14 16.21 8.27 -12.68
N GLU A 15 16.14 6.95 -12.46
CA GLU A 15 16.02 6.21 -11.18
C GLU A 15 17.10 6.49 -10.10
N LYS A 16 17.98 7.49 -10.27
CA LYS A 16 19.19 7.70 -9.45
C LYS A 16 19.12 8.89 -8.48
N GLN A 17 17.96 9.54 -8.29
CA GLN A 17 17.82 10.75 -7.46
C GLN A 17 16.73 10.62 -6.39
N TYR A 18 16.78 9.54 -5.61
CA TYR A 18 15.96 9.41 -4.39
C TYR A 18 16.55 10.29 -3.27
N GLY A 19 15.72 11.09 -2.60
CA GLY A 19 16.12 11.84 -1.40
C GLY A 19 16.76 13.22 -1.62
N THR A 20 16.67 13.81 -2.81
CA THR A 20 17.07 15.22 -3.05
C THR A 20 15.86 16.15 -3.08
N SER A 21 16.02 17.43 -2.74
CA SER A 21 14.97 18.45 -2.88
C SER A 21 14.31 18.37 -4.26
N GLY A 22 12.96 18.29 -4.30
CA GLY A 22 12.18 18.08 -5.53
C GLY A 22 11.80 16.61 -5.81
N ALA A 23 12.32 15.64 -5.05
CA ALA A 23 11.96 14.23 -5.18
C ALA A 23 10.51 13.91 -4.77
N GLU A 24 9.87 14.82 -4.04
CA GLU A 24 8.50 14.73 -3.51
C GLU A 24 7.46 14.45 -4.61
N CYS A 25 7.66 15.02 -5.80
CA CYS A 25 6.79 14.89 -6.96
C CYS A 25 7.25 13.83 -7.99
N HIS A 26 8.25 13.00 -7.65
CA HIS A 26 8.71 11.94 -8.54
C HIS A 26 7.67 10.85 -8.72
N ILE A 27 7.57 10.30 -9.94
CA ILE A 27 6.71 9.16 -10.18
C ILE A 27 7.16 7.94 -9.36
N SER A 28 6.20 7.35 -8.64
CA SER A 28 6.31 6.04 -8.03
C SER A 28 5.14 5.17 -8.48
N ARG A 29 5.39 3.87 -8.70
CA ARG A 29 4.35 2.90 -9.08
C ARG A 29 4.12 1.91 -7.95
N HIS A 30 2.95 1.99 -7.33
CA HIS A 30 2.55 1.13 -6.23
C HIS A 30 1.62 0.02 -6.74
N HIS A 31 1.93 -1.26 -6.49
CA HIS A 31 1.02 -2.34 -6.87
C HIS A 31 -0.16 -2.37 -5.90
N PHE A 32 -1.40 -2.38 -6.39
CA PHE A 32 -2.58 -2.50 -5.53
C PHE A 32 -2.56 -3.80 -4.71
N PHE A 33 -1.99 -4.87 -5.28
CA PHE A 33 -1.70 -6.09 -4.54
C PHE A 33 -0.18 -6.31 -4.38
N PRO A 34 0.36 -6.35 -3.15
CA PRO A 34 1.79 -6.54 -2.94
C PRO A 34 2.30 -7.87 -3.51
N LYS A 35 3.29 -7.82 -4.40
CA LYS A 35 3.87 -9.02 -5.04
C LYS A 35 4.34 -10.10 -4.06
N ARG A 36 4.83 -9.70 -2.89
CA ARG A 36 5.24 -10.63 -1.82
C ARG A 36 4.10 -11.52 -1.30
N PHE A 37 2.84 -11.09 -1.44
CA PHE A 37 1.67 -11.85 -1.01
C PHE A 37 1.14 -12.82 -2.07
N LEU A 38 1.71 -12.82 -3.29
CA LEU A 38 1.30 -13.75 -4.36
C LEU A 38 1.58 -15.22 -4.02
N LYS A 39 2.47 -15.49 -3.05
CA LYS A 39 2.69 -16.84 -2.52
C LYS A 39 1.62 -17.28 -1.51
N LEU A 40 0.80 -16.35 -1.02
CA LEU A 40 -0.19 -16.57 0.04
C LEU A 40 -1.63 -16.57 -0.47
N PHE A 41 -1.90 -15.89 -1.58
CA PHE A 41 -3.23 -15.73 -2.16
C PHE A 41 -3.22 -16.11 -3.64
N ASP A 42 -4.17 -16.94 -4.05
CA ASP A 42 -4.42 -17.21 -5.47
C ASP A 42 -5.27 -16.11 -6.13
N LYS A 43 -5.47 -16.20 -7.46
CA LYS A 43 -6.24 -15.20 -8.22
C LYS A 43 -7.69 -15.07 -7.73
N LYS A 44 -8.35 -16.17 -7.37
CA LYS A 44 -9.75 -16.17 -6.91
C LYS A 44 -9.85 -15.49 -5.55
N GLU A 45 -8.88 -15.75 -4.67
CA GLU A 45 -8.82 -15.16 -3.34
C GLU A 45 -8.47 -13.68 -3.38
N ILE A 46 -7.57 -13.25 -4.28
CA ILE A 46 -7.25 -11.83 -4.48
C ILE A 46 -8.51 -11.05 -4.84
N LYS A 47 -9.26 -11.54 -5.84
CA LYS A 47 -10.54 -10.97 -6.23
C LYS A 47 -11.55 -10.98 -5.08
N LYS A 48 -11.72 -12.13 -4.42
CA LYS A 48 -12.70 -12.30 -3.33
C LYS A 48 -12.44 -11.37 -2.13
N TYR A 49 -11.18 -11.25 -1.69
CA TYR A 49 -10.86 -10.53 -0.45
C TYR A 49 -10.54 -9.06 -0.66
N PHE A 50 -9.99 -8.68 -1.81
CA PHE A 50 -9.48 -7.34 -2.07
C PHE A 50 -10.15 -6.65 -3.27
N ASN A 51 -11.03 -7.33 -4.00
CA ASN A 51 -11.70 -6.79 -5.20
C ASN A 51 -10.71 -6.31 -6.28
N ILE A 52 -9.58 -7.01 -6.43
CA ILE A 52 -8.55 -6.73 -7.45
C ILE A 52 -8.62 -7.82 -8.53
N GLU A 53 -8.85 -7.42 -9.78
CA GLU A 53 -8.94 -8.34 -10.93
C GLU A 53 -7.56 -8.70 -11.49
N ASP A 54 -6.69 -7.69 -11.65
CA ASP A 54 -5.31 -7.86 -12.11
C ASP A 54 -4.31 -7.57 -10.99
N LYS A 55 -3.59 -8.61 -10.57
CA LYS A 55 -2.51 -8.51 -9.57
C LYS A 55 -1.34 -7.61 -10.00
N ASN A 56 -1.25 -7.25 -11.28
CA ASN A 56 -0.22 -6.36 -11.81
C ASN A 56 -0.66 -4.91 -11.90
N GLU A 57 -1.93 -4.62 -11.57
CA GLU A 57 -2.47 -3.27 -11.55
C GLU A 57 -1.74 -2.41 -10.50
N LYS A 58 -1.49 -1.15 -10.85
CA LYS A 58 -0.69 -0.22 -10.05
C LYS A 58 -1.33 1.15 -10.03
N ALA A 59 -1.25 1.81 -8.87
CA ALA A 59 -1.43 3.25 -8.77
C ALA A 59 -0.14 3.97 -9.19
N VAL A 60 -0.31 5.11 -9.81
CA VAL A 60 0.73 6.10 -10.06
C VAL A 60 0.64 7.19 -8.99
N LEU A 61 1.65 7.24 -8.13
CA LEU A 61 1.72 8.17 -7.00
C LEU A 61 2.95 9.07 -7.13
N CYS A 62 2.94 10.19 -6.41
CA CYS A 62 4.18 10.89 -6.09
C CYS A 62 4.95 10.11 -5.02
N TYR A 63 6.25 10.38 -4.88
CA TYR A 63 7.10 9.69 -3.92
C TYR A 63 6.57 9.86 -2.49
N ASP A 64 6.21 11.09 -2.10
CA ASP A 64 5.75 11.35 -0.74
C ASP A 64 4.45 10.64 -0.42
N CYS A 65 3.45 10.70 -1.30
CA CYS A 65 2.21 9.95 -1.13
C CYS A 65 2.46 8.43 -1.08
N HIS A 66 3.45 7.92 -1.80
CA HIS A 66 3.82 6.51 -1.72
C HIS A 66 4.42 6.15 -0.35
N GLU A 67 5.31 6.99 0.18
CA GLU A 67 5.91 6.80 1.51
C GLU A 67 4.88 6.99 2.64
N GLU A 68 3.98 7.96 2.54
CA GLU A 68 2.89 8.20 3.48
C GLU A 68 2.00 6.96 3.66
N MET A 69 1.64 6.33 2.53
CA MET A 69 0.74 5.17 2.52
C MET A 69 1.41 3.88 3.03
N ILE A 70 2.73 3.80 3.06
CA ILE A 70 3.45 2.55 3.38
C ILE A 70 4.24 2.65 4.68
N HIS A 71 4.96 3.76 4.86
CA HIS A 71 6.01 3.91 5.86
C HIS A 71 5.60 4.88 6.97
N ASN A 72 4.85 5.95 6.67
CA ASN A 72 4.62 7.04 7.63
C ASN A 72 3.23 7.00 8.29
N ILE A 73 2.63 5.82 8.41
CA ILE A 73 1.36 5.66 9.15
C ILE A 73 1.63 5.81 10.66
N VAL A 74 0.98 6.79 11.30
CA VAL A 74 1.06 6.99 12.74
C VAL A 74 0.18 5.97 13.48
N LEU A 75 0.81 5.08 14.25
CA LEU A 75 0.12 4.05 15.04
C LEU A 75 0.29 4.28 16.54
N THR A 76 -0.77 4.71 17.22
CA THR A 76 -0.75 4.92 18.68
C THR A 76 -0.73 3.59 19.45
N PRO A 77 -0.31 3.59 20.74
CA PRO A 77 -0.39 2.40 21.57
C PRO A 77 -1.81 1.80 21.66
N GLN A 78 -2.85 2.63 21.66
CA GLN A 78 -4.24 2.17 21.65
C GLN A 78 -4.58 1.44 20.34
N ILE A 79 -4.12 1.96 19.20
CA ILE A 79 -4.29 1.34 17.89
C ILE A 79 -3.61 -0.04 17.86
N ILE A 80 -2.34 -0.11 18.28
CA ILE A 80 -1.59 -1.37 18.34
C ILE A 80 -2.27 -2.40 19.26
N LYS A 81 -2.72 -1.99 20.45
CA LYS A 81 -3.45 -2.88 21.38
C LYS A 81 -4.76 -3.40 20.76
N LYS A 82 -5.52 -2.54 20.07
CA LYS A 82 -6.77 -2.91 19.39
C LYS A 82 -6.51 -3.93 18.29
N PHE A 83 -5.51 -3.70 17.45
CA PHE A 83 -5.14 -4.67 16.41
C PHE A 83 -4.58 -5.95 17.01
N GLY A 84 -3.72 -5.87 18.02
CA GLY A 84 -3.12 -7.03 18.69
C GLY A 84 -4.17 -8.03 19.19
N LYS A 85 -5.26 -7.54 19.79
CA LYS A 85 -6.41 -8.39 20.19
C LYS A 85 -7.04 -9.11 19.00
N LYS A 86 -7.22 -8.42 17.86
CA LYS A 86 -7.81 -9.00 16.64
C LYS A 86 -6.87 -9.97 15.91
N MET A 87 -5.56 -9.76 16.02
CA MET A 87 -4.54 -10.58 15.35
C MET A 87 -4.12 -11.80 16.17
N LYS A 88 -4.51 -11.89 17.44
CA LYS A 88 -4.14 -13.01 18.32
C LYS A 88 -4.63 -14.33 17.72
N ASN A 89 -3.74 -15.32 17.65
CA ASN A 89 -3.99 -16.65 17.09
C ASN A 89 -4.37 -16.67 15.59
N LYS A 90 -4.07 -15.59 14.85
CA LYS A 90 -4.32 -15.50 13.41
C LYS A 90 -3.06 -15.79 12.60
N ASN A 91 -3.20 -16.59 11.56
CA ASN A 91 -2.11 -16.82 10.62
C ASN A 91 -1.87 -15.57 9.75
N ILE A 92 -0.76 -15.54 9.00
CA ILE A 92 -0.37 -14.36 8.20
C ILE A 92 -1.45 -13.94 7.20
N LYS A 93 -2.13 -14.91 6.56
CA LYS A 93 -3.17 -14.67 5.56
C LYS A 93 -4.39 -14.00 6.18
N GLU A 94 -4.85 -14.53 7.31
CA GLU A 94 -5.94 -13.93 8.10
C GLU A 94 -5.58 -12.50 8.53
N ARG A 95 -4.37 -12.29 9.03
CA ARG A 95 -3.91 -10.97 9.49
C ARG A 95 -3.93 -9.92 8.37
N ILE A 96 -3.50 -10.28 7.16
CA ILE A 96 -3.55 -9.39 5.99
C ILE A 96 -4.99 -9.00 5.66
N VAL A 97 -5.91 -9.98 5.60
CA VAL A 97 -7.32 -9.71 5.31
C VAL A 97 -7.96 -8.85 6.41
N ILE A 98 -7.62 -9.08 7.68
CA ILE A 98 -8.12 -8.27 8.78
C ILE A 98 -7.63 -6.83 8.64
N LEU A 99 -6.34 -6.60 8.38
CA LEU A 99 -5.81 -5.24 8.20
C LEU A 99 -6.51 -4.51 7.05
N TYR A 100 -6.64 -5.14 5.89
CA TYR A 100 -7.35 -4.56 4.74
C TYR A 100 -8.78 -4.16 5.09
N LYS A 101 -9.55 -5.06 5.71
CA LYS A 101 -10.93 -4.77 6.13
C LYS A 101 -11.05 -3.70 7.21
N GLN A 102 -9.97 -3.36 7.92
CA GLN A 102 -9.97 -2.25 8.88
C GLN A 102 -9.68 -0.91 8.23
N LEU A 103 -9.03 -0.89 7.06
CA LEU A 103 -8.82 0.34 6.28
C LEU A 103 -10.08 0.79 5.53
N LEU A 104 -11.04 -0.11 5.30
CA LEU A 104 -12.31 0.18 4.64
C LEU A 104 -13.47 0.53 5.59
N LYS A 105 -13.22 0.58 6.90
CA LYS A 105 -14.23 0.86 7.94
C LYS A 105 -14.02 2.23 8.51
#